data_AF-X0S4I2-F1
#
_entry.id   AF-X0S4I2-F1
#
_cell.length_a   1.000
_cell.length_b   1.000
_cell.length_c   1.000
_cell.angle_alpha   90.00
_cell.angle_beta   90.00
_cell.angle_gamma   90.00
#
_symmetry.space_group_name_H-M   'P 1'
#
loop_
_entity.id
_entity.type
_entity.pdbx_description
1 polymer ?
#
loop_
_entity_poly.entity_id
_entity_poly.type
_entity_poly.pdbx_seq_one_letter_code
_entity_poly.pdbx_strand_id
1 'polypeptide(L)'
;MAYTAKDYSNLIGMEGFSETLLKNHFTLYQGYVTNTNKLMDLLASMLKEGKVGTPEYSELKRRMGFEFNGMRLHEYYFGNLGGKGVLDKSG
;
A
#
# COMPACT_ATOMS: atom_id res chain seq x y z
N MET A 1 9.71 0.70 -13.03
CA MET A 1 8.94 1.95 -12.81
C MET A 1 8.50 1.99 -11.36
N ALA A 2 8.59 3.16 -10.72
CA ALA A 2 8.11 3.35 -9.35
C ALA A 2 6.58 3.36 -9.32
N TYR A 3 6.00 2.92 -8.20
CA TYR A 3 4.57 3.04 -7.93
C TYR A 3 4.21 4.47 -7.55
N THR A 4 3.06 4.93 -8.04
CA THR A 4 2.50 6.24 -7.69
C THR A 4 1.29 6.02 -6.79
N ALA A 5 1.23 6.77 -5.68
CA ALA A 5 0.08 6.71 -4.79
C ALA A 5 -1.16 7.23 -5.53
N LYS A 6 -2.24 6.46 -5.48
CA LYS A 6 -3.55 6.86 -6.00
C LYS A 6 -4.22 7.82 -5.03
N ASP A 7 -4.96 8.79 -5.55
CA ASP A 7 -5.77 9.68 -4.73
C ASP A 7 -7.14 9.04 -4.46
N TYR A 8 -7.51 8.97 -3.18
CA TYR A 8 -8.80 8.47 -2.70
C TYR A 8 -9.55 9.53 -1.86
N SER A 9 -9.16 10.80 -2.01
CA SER A 9 -9.81 11.94 -1.34
C SER A 9 -11.32 12.02 -1.59
N ASN A 10 -11.79 11.46 -2.71
CA ASN A 10 -13.21 11.34 -3.06
C ASN A 10 -14.03 10.46 -2.08
N LEU A 11 -13.39 9.65 -1.23
CA LEU A 11 -14.08 8.85 -0.21
C LEU A 11 -14.35 9.65 1.08
N ILE A 12 -13.75 10.82 1.25
CA ILE A 12 -14.01 11.68 2.41
C ILE A 12 -15.47 12.10 2.41
N GLY A 13 -16.16 11.86 3.54
CA GLY A 13 -17.60 12.09 3.69
C GLY A 13 -18.47 10.87 3.40
N MET A 14 -17.87 9.71 3.11
CA MET A 14 -18.60 8.43 3.02
C MET A 14 -19.25 8.07 4.37
N GLU A 15 -20.54 7.75 4.35
CA GLU A 15 -21.28 7.31 5.53
C GLU A 15 -20.64 6.06 6.17
N GLY A 16 -20.61 6.01 7.50
CA GLY A 16 -19.99 4.92 8.26
C GLY A 16 -18.49 5.06 8.51
N PHE A 17 -17.82 6.04 7.90
CA PHE A 17 -16.39 6.34 8.15
C PHE A 17 -16.20 7.78 8.61
N SER A 18 -15.41 7.99 9.66
CA SER A 18 -15.00 9.33 10.05
C SER A 18 -13.93 9.87 9.11
N GLU A 19 -13.93 11.19 8.92
CA GLU A 19 -12.90 11.87 8.13
C GLU A 19 -11.49 11.59 8.68
N THR A 20 -11.31 11.63 10.00
CA THR A 20 -10.04 11.34 10.67
C THR A 20 -9.55 9.92 10.37
N LEU A 21 -10.44 8.93 10.41
CA LEU A 21 -10.10 7.54 10.09
C LEU A 21 -9.57 7.43 8.66
N LEU A 22 -10.30 7.98 7.69
CA LEU A 22 -9.90 7.92 6.28
C LEU A 22 -8.57 8.64 6.01
N LYS A 23 -8.39 9.85 6.54
CA LYS A 23 -7.13 10.61 6.38
C LYS A 23 -5.92 9.86 6.95
N ASN A 24 -6.08 9.25 8.13
CA ASN A 24 -5.03 8.43 8.73
C ASN A 24 -4.74 7.20 7.86
N HIS A 25 -5.79 6.54 7.35
CA HIS A 25 -5.65 5.34 6.52
C HIS A 25 -4.96 5.65 5.18
N PHE A 26 -5.28 6.78 4.55
CA PHE A 26 -4.60 7.25 3.34
C PHE A 26 -3.13 7.55 3.58
N THR A 27 -2.80 8.17 4.73
CA THR A 27 -1.41 8.44 5.12
C THR A 27 -0.61 7.14 5.26
N LEU A 28 -1.18 6.13 5.91
CA LEU A 28 -0.55 4.81 6.03
C LEU A 28 -0.35 4.15 4.66
N TYR A 29 -1.35 4.22 3.77
CA TYR A 29 -1.24 3.74 2.39
C TYR A 29 -0.11 4.43 1.62
N GLN A 30 0.01 5.76 1.70
CA GLN A 30 1.09 6.51 1.07
C GLN A 30 2.47 6.07 1.61
N GLY A 31 2.54 5.72 2.90
CA GLY A 31 3.71 5.10 3.51
C GLY A 31 4.10 3.79 2.83
N TYR A 32 3.15 2.88 2.60
CA TYR A 32 3.40 1.62 1.90
C TYR A 32 3.90 1.82 0.46
N VAL A 33 3.34 2.78 -0.27
CA VAL A 33 3.80 3.12 -1.63
C VAL A 33 5.26 3.58 -1.60
N THR A 34 5.57 4.52 -0.70
CA THR A 34 6.91 5.10 -0.53
C THR A 34 7.94 4.03 -0.19
N ASN A 35 7.64 3.19 0.81
CA ASN A 35 8.53 2.15 1.27
C ASN A 35 8.71 1.02 0.24
N THR A 36 7.66 0.67 -0.51
CA THR A 36 7.75 -0.32 -1.60
C THR A 36 8.77 0.13 -2.64
N ASN A 37 8.68 1.38 -3.10
CA ASN A 37 9.64 1.95 -4.06
C ASN A 37 11.06 1.94 -3.50
N LYS A 38 11.24 2.42 -2.26
CA LYS A 38 12.55 2.46 -1.59
C LYS A 38 13.17 1.06 -1.48
N LEU A 39 12.39 0.05 -1.10
CA LEU A 39 12.87 -1.33 -0.99
C LEU A 39 13.23 -1.93 -2.35
N MET A 40 12.44 -1.63 -3.39
CA MET A 40 12.77 -2.08 -4.75
C MET A 40 14.10 -1.50 -5.23
N ASP A 41 14.34 -0.21 -5.00
CA ASP A 41 15.60 0.45 -5.38
C ASP A 41 16.79 -0.11 -4.60
N LEU A 42 16.65 -0.30 -3.28
CA LEU A 42 17.69 -0.91 -2.44
C LEU A 42 18.01 -2.35 -2.88
N LEU A 43 17.00 -3.19 -3.08
CA LEU A 43 17.18 -4.57 -3.53
C LEU A 43 17.82 -4.62 -4.92
N ALA A 44 17.48 -3.70 -5.82
CA ALA A 44 18.10 -3.60 -7.14
C ALA A 44 19.57 -3.16 -7.06
N SER A 45 19.91 -2.23 -6.15
CA SER A 45 21.31 -1.86 -5.91
C SER A 45 22.12 -3.04 -5.38
N MET A 46 21.62 -3.72 -4.35
CA MET A 46 22.28 -4.88 -3.76
C MET A 46 22.48 -6.02 -4.77
N LEU A 47 21.51 -6.21 -5.69
CA LEU A 47 21.66 -7.17 -6.77
C LEU A 47 22.83 -6.80 -7.69
N LYS A 48 22.92 -5.54 -8.13
CA LYS A 48 24.03 -5.06 -8.98
C LYS A 48 25.40 -5.17 -8.29
N GLU A 49 25.42 -5.01 -6.97
CA GLU A 49 26.62 -5.12 -6.14
C GLU A 49 26.99 -6.58 -5.78
N GLY A 50 26.22 -7.58 -6.23
CA GLY A 50 26.48 -8.99 -5.93
C GLY A 50 26.17 -9.41 -4.48
N LYS A 51 25.34 -8.64 -3.76
CA LYS A 51 25.03 -8.83 -2.33
C LYS A 51 23.79 -9.68 -2.06
N VAL A 52 23.33 -10.48 -3.02
CA VAL A 52 22.08 -11.27 -2.88
C VAL A 52 22.18 -12.32 -1.75
N GLY A 53 23.38 -12.81 -1.47
CA GLY A 53 23.62 -13.82 -0.43
C GLY A 53 23.76 -13.27 0.99
N THR A 54 23.65 -11.95 1.21
CA THR A 54 23.85 -11.38 2.55
C THR A 54 22.56 -11.44 3.40
N PRO A 55 22.68 -11.48 4.74
CA PRO A 55 21.53 -11.40 5.63
C PRO A 55 20.67 -10.15 5.38
N GLU A 56 21.29 -8.99 5.12
CA GLU A 56 20.58 -7.73 4.88
C GLU A 56 19.68 -7.81 3.65
N TYR A 57 20.15 -8.44 2.57
CA TYR A 57 19.32 -8.64 1.38
C TYR A 57 18.09 -9.50 1.72
N SER A 58 18.30 -10.57 2.49
CA SER A 58 17.23 -11.48 2.90
C SER A 58 16.17 -10.79 3.75
N GLU A 59 16.60 -9.92 4.68
CA GLU A 59 15.72 -9.10 5.52
C GLU A 59 14.89 -8.11 4.70
N LEU A 60 15.54 -7.36 3.80
CA LEU A 60 14.86 -6.41 2.93
C LEU A 60 13.90 -7.11 1.97
N LYS A 61 14.29 -8.28 1.44
CA LYS A 61 13.45 -9.07 0.55
C LYS A 61 12.20 -9.58 1.27
N ARG A 62 12.32 -10.02 2.52
CA ARG A 62 11.16 -10.40 3.34
C ARG A 62 10.26 -9.21 3.65
N ARG A 63 10.85 -8.06 4.01
CA ARG A 63 10.10 -6.83 4.28
C ARG A 63 9.35 -6.32 3.05
N MET A 64 9.89 -6.51 1.85
CA MET A 64 9.22 -6.11 0.61
C MET A 64 7.80 -6.70 0.51
N GLY A 65 7.61 -7.98 0.88
CA GLY A 65 6.30 -8.60 0.84
C GLY A 65 5.26 -7.87 1.71
N PHE A 66 5.67 -7.38 2.88
CA PHE A 66 4.80 -6.60 3.77
C PHE A 66 4.42 -5.25 3.15
N GLU A 67 5.40 -4.47 2.69
CA GLU A 67 5.13 -3.15 2.10
C GLU A 67 4.31 -3.25 0.81
N PHE A 68 4.66 -4.21 -0.06
CA PHE A 68 3.98 -4.41 -1.33
C PHE A 68 2.52 -4.84 -1.16
N ASN A 69 2.26 -5.79 -0.25
CA ASN A 69 0.89 -6.18 0.07
C ASN A 69 0.14 -5.04 0.77
N GLY A 70 0.80 -4.30 1.67
CA GLY A 70 0.27 -3.09 2.28
C GLY A 70 -0.20 -2.10 1.20
N MET A 71 0.60 -1.85 0.18
CA MET A 71 0.22 -0.99 -0.94
C MET A 71 -0.95 -1.58 -1.74
N ARG A 72 -0.83 -2.81 -2.25
CA ARG A 72 -1.80 -3.38 -3.19
C ARG A 72 -3.15 -3.69 -2.58
N LEU A 73 -3.17 -4.24 -1.37
CA LEU A 73 -4.42 -4.56 -0.70
C LEU A 73 -5.20 -3.29 -0.34
N HIS A 74 -4.52 -2.20 0.02
CA HIS A 74 -5.18 -0.92 0.25
C HIS A 74 -5.69 -0.28 -1.04
N GLU A 75 -5.01 -0.45 -2.17
CA GLU A 75 -5.56 -0.02 -3.46
C GLU A 75 -6.84 -0.76 -3.82
N TYR A 76 -6.89 -2.08 -3.61
CA TYR A 76 -8.12 -2.83 -3.80
C TYR A 76 -9.19 -2.41 -2.81
N TYR A 77 -8.85 -2.24 -1.54
CA TYR A 77 -9.78 -1.82 -0.51
C TYR A 77 -10.45 -0.49 -0.85
N PHE A 78 -9.68 0.58 -1.02
CA PHE A 78 -10.22 1.91 -1.33
C PHE A 78 -10.90 1.96 -2.71
N GLY A 79 -10.35 1.25 -3.70
CA GLY A 79 -10.94 1.19 -5.04
C GLY A 79 -12.33 0.53 -5.09
N ASN A 80 -12.71 -0.24 -4.07
CA ASN A 80 -14.03 -0.86 -3.94
C ASN A 80 -14.99 -0.07 -3.02
N LEU A 81 -14.59 1.10 -2.49
CA LEU A 81 -15.44 1.96 -1.65
C LEU A 81 -16.10 3.08 -2.46
N GLY A 82 -17.06 3.78 -1.83
CA GLY A 82 -17.71 4.97 -2.40
C GLY A 82 -18.94 4.69 -3.28
N GLY A 83 -19.41 3.45 -3.36
CA GLY A 83 -20.64 3.08 -4.07
C GLY A 83 -21.92 3.43 -3.30
N LYS A 84 -23.06 3.48 -4.01
CA LYS A 84 -24.42 3.63 -3.44
C LYS A 84 -25.17 2.30 -3.34
N GLY A 85 -24.44 1.17 -3.41
CA GLY A 85 -25.04 -0.15 -3.36
C GLY A 85 -25.75 -0.35 -2.02
N VAL A 86 -27.01 -0.77 -2.06
CA VAL A 86 -27.72 -1.20 -0.86
C VAL A 86 -27.10 -2.51 -0.42
N LEU A 87 -26.70 -2.60 0.84
CA LEU A 87 -26.16 -3.84 1.41
C LEU A 87 -27.24 -4.91 1.31
N ASP A 88 -26.98 -5.98 0.57
CA ASP A 88 -27.89 -7.12 0.51
C ASP A 88 -27.95 -7.75 1.90
N LYS A 89 -29.12 -7.65 2.54
CA LYS A 89 -29.34 -8.17 3.89
C LYS A 89 -29.60 -9.67 3.90
N SER A 90 -29.70 -10.32 2.73
CA SER A 90 -30.06 -11.74 2.62
C SER A 90 -28.87 -12.69 2.72
N GLY A 91 -27.64 -12.22 2.45
CA GLY A 91 -26.42 -13.02 2.58
C GLY A 91 -26.23 -14.03 1.45
#